data_AF-A0A9D4QUM2-F1
#
_entry.id   AF-A0A9D4QUM2-F1
#
_cell.length_a   1.000
_cell.length_b   1.000
_cell.length_c   1.000
_cell.angle_alpha   90.00
_cell.angle_beta   90.00
_cell.angle_gamma   90.00
#
_symmetry.space_group_name_H-M   'P 1'
#
loop_
_entity.id
_entity.type
_entity.pdbx_description
1 polymer ?
#
loop_
_entity_poly.entity_id
_entity_poly.type
_entity_poly.pdbx_seq_one_letter_code
_entity_poly.pdbx_strand_id
1 'polypeptide(L)'
;MKTLIIKCHESRTDPMEAILEQRNTPRADTKRSPAEMMMNRKLRTMVPSRVKAEPSCESRVNRKKSVKKMVRSKSARSTKSKNRSISVFP
;
A
#
# COMPACT_ATOMS: atom_id res chain seq x y z
N MET A 1 -23.02 -10.10 7.78
CA MET A 1 -23.36 -8.67 7.99
C MET A 1 -24.74 -8.49 8.60
N LYS A 2 -25.78 -9.19 8.12
CA LYS A 2 -27.15 -9.10 8.67
C LYS A 2 -27.23 -9.35 10.19
N THR A 3 -26.51 -10.36 10.67
CA THR A 3 -26.40 -10.68 12.11
C THR A 3 -25.68 -9.62 12.94
N LEU A 4 -24.71 -8.91 12.35
CA LEU A 4 -23.98 -7.84 13.04
C LEU A 4 -24.89 -6.62 13.25
N ILE A 5 -25.68 -6.26 12.25
CA ILE A 5 -26.64 -5.16 12.34
C ILE A 5 -27.73 -5.46 13.39
N ILE A 6 -28.24 -6.70 13.43
CA ILE A 6 -29.21 -7.14 14.44
C ILE A 6 -28.63 -6.96 15.86
N LYS A 7 -27.40 -7.42 16.08
CA LYS A 7 -26.71 -7.24 17.38
C LYS A 7 -26.49 -5.76 17.73
N CYS A 8 -26.18 -4.92 16.76
CA CYS A 8 -26.05 -3.48 17.00
C CYS A 8 -27.36 -2.84 17.44
N HIS A 9 -28.48 -3.26 16.84
CA HIS A 9 -29.81 -2.80 17.22
C HIS A 9 -30.19 -3.26 18.64
N GLU A 10 -29.90 -4.52 18.99
CA GLU A 10 -30.12 -5.06 20.34
C GLU A 10 -29.27 -4.33 21.39
N SER A 11 -28.00 -4.06 21.09
CA SER A 11 -27.05 -3.37 21.97
C SER A 11 -27.14 -1.84 21.92
N ARG A 12 -28.06 -1.26 21.13
CA ARG A 12 -28.19 0.19 20.87
C ARG A 12 -26.86 0.88 20.50
N THR A 13 -26.06 0.22 19.66
CA THR A 13 -24.78 0.74 19.14
C THR A 13 -24.92 1.11 17.67
N ASP A 14 -24.05 1.99 17.17
CA ASP A 14 -24.09 2.40 15.76
C ASP A 14 -23.70 1.22 14.85
N PRO A 15 -24.61 0.72 13.98
CA PRO A 15 -24.28 -0.34 13.04
C PRO A 15 -23.21 0.08 12.03
N MET A 16 -23.08 1.37 11.69
CA MET A 16 -22.09 1.83 10.72
C MET A 16 -20.68 1.76 11.30
N GLU A 17 -20.50 2.16 12.56
CA GLU A 17 -19.25 2.03 13.30
C GLU A 17 -18.82 0.55 13.42
N ALA A 18 -19.75 -0.34 13.77
CA ALA A 18 -19.44 -1.77 13.92
C ALA A 18 -19.09 -2.45 12.58
N ILE A 19 -19.79 -2.11 11.49
CA ILE A 19 -19.42 -2.56 10.13
C ILE A 19 -18.02 -2.07 9.79
N LEU A 20 -17.72 -0.83 10.16
CA LEU A 20 -16.44 -0.24 9.84
C LEU A 20 -15.29 -0.94 10.55
N GLU A 21 -15.45 -1.20 11.85
CA GLU A 21 -14.50 -1.96 12.65
C GLU A 21 -14.29 -3.36 12.08
N GLN A 22 -15.37 -4.09 11.82
CA GLN A 22 -15.31 -5.44 11.24
C GLN A 22 -14.55 -5.48 9.91
N ARG A 23 -14.69 -4.42 9.09
CA ARG A 23 -14.01 -4.32 7.79
C ARG A 23 -12.49 -4.09 7.93
N ASN A 24 -12.07 -3.55 9.06
CA ASN A 24 -10.68 -3.22 9.38
C ASN A 24 -9.99 -4.32 10.19
N THR A 25 -10.74 -5.13 10.94
CA THR A 25 -10.21 -6.21 11.77
C THR A 25 -9.77 -7.41 10.93
N PRO A 26 -8.52 -7.89 11.05
CA PRO A 26 -8.04 -9.07 10.34
C PRO A 26 -8.73 -10.33 10.88
N ARG A 27 -9.10 -11.25 9.97
CA ARG A 27 -9.63 -12.56 10.38
C ARG A 27 -8.50 -13.46 10.86
N ALA A 28 -8.77 -14.32 11.84
CA ALA A 28 -7.77 -15.24 12.41
C ALA A 28 -7.21 -16.21 11.35
N ASP A 29 -8.10 -16.71 10.49
CA ASP A 29 -7.86 -17.70 9.46
C ASP A 29 -6.98 -17.16 8.32
N THR A 30 -7.30 -15.99 7.76
CA THR A 30 -6.60 -15.43 6.60
C THR A 30 -5.55 -14.38 6.94
N LYS A 31 -5.52 -13.90 8.20
CA LYS A 31 -4.68 -12.77 8.69
C LYS A 31 -4.84 -11.47 7.90
N ARG A 32 -5.87 -11.37 7.04
CA ARG A 32 -6.18 -10.21 6.20
C ARG A 32 -7.54 -9.65 6.60
N SER A 33 -7.69 -8.33 6.52
CA SER A 33 -9.00 -7.71 6.76
C SER A 33 -9.92 -7.91 5.55
N PRO A 34 -11.25 -7.88 5.74
CA PRO A 34 -12.20 -7.94 4.62
C PRO A 34 -11.92 -6.92 3.52
N ALA A 35 -11.52 -5.70 3.88
CA ALA A 35 -11.17 -4.68 2.90
C ALA A 35 -9.92 -5.04 2.07
N GLU A 36 -8.90 -5.63 2.70
CA GLU A 36 -7.69 -6.10 2.00
C GLU A 36 -7.97 -7.27 1.07
N MET A 37 -8.88 -8.17 1.48
CA MET A 37 -9.32 -9.29 0.66
C MET A 37 -10.08 -8.81 -0.58
N MET A 38 -11.00 -7.86 -0.42
CA MET A 38 -11.77 -7.31 -1.56
C MET A 38 -10.90 -6.54 -2.56
N MET A 39 -9.88 -5.85 -2.08
CA MET A 39 -9.05 -4.98 -2.91
C MET A 39 -7.75 -5.65 -3.37
N ASN A 40 -7.52 -6.91 -2.96
CA ASN A 40 -6.33 -7.72 -3.20
C ASN A 40 -5.00 -6.98 -2.92
N ARG A 41 -5.04 -5.97 -2.06
CA ARG A 41 -3.90 -5.09 -1.76
C ARG A 41 -4.04 -4.52 -0.37
N LYS A 42 -2.91 -4.17 0.25
CA LYS A 42 -2.90 -3.42 1.51
C LYS A 42 -3.42 -2.02 1.27
N LEU A 43 -4.49 -1.64 1.95
CA LEU A 43 -5.07 -0.30 1.83
C LEU A 43 -4.21 0.72 2.58
N ARG A 44 -3.88 1.83 1.91
CA ARG A 44 -2.99 2.88 2.43
C ARG A 44 -3.62 3.69 3.56
N THR A 45 -4.94 3.78 3.55
CA THR A 45 -5.75 4.48 4.54
C THR A 45 -6.84 3.51 4.96
N MET A 46 -6.86 3.14 6.23
CA MET A 46 -8.13 2.76 6.84
C MET A 46 -9.02 4.01 6.76
N VAL A 47 -10.34 3.83 6.59
CA VAL A 47 -11.32 4.88 6.94
C VAL A 47 -10.92 5.45 8.30
N PRO A 48 -10.96 6.78 8.50
CA PRO A 48 -10.31 7.47 9.62
C PRO A 48 -10.40 6.67 10.92
N SER A 49 -9.32 5.95 11.21
CA SER A 49 -9.14 5.17 12.41
C SER A 49 -8.16 5.94 13.26
N ARG A 50 -8.44 6.06 14.56
CA ARG A 50 -7.57 6.71 15.55
C ARG A 50 -6.22 6.00 15.70
N VAL A 51 -6.06 4.81 15.12
CA VAL A 51 -4.84 4.00 15.19
C VAL A 51 -3.94 4.33 14.01
N LYS A 52 -2.80 4.98 14.31
CA LYS A 52 -1.73 5.21 13.33
C LYS A 52 -1.20 3.85 12.88
N ALA A 53 -1.53 3.45 11.65
CA ALA A 53 -0.93 2.26 11.06
C ALA A 53 0.55 2.55 10.76
N GLU A 54 1.45 1.77 11.38
CA GLU A 54 2.87 1.79 11.05
C GLU A 54 3.05 1.49 9.57
N PRO A 55 3.66 2.39 8.79
CA PRO A 55 3.89 2.13 7.38
C PRO A 55 4.86 0.94 7.26
N SER A 56 4.46 -0.15 6.60
CA SER A 56 5.44 -1.16 6.17
C SER A 56 6.34 -0.50 5.10
N CYS A 57 7.43 0.09 5.57
CA CYS A 57 8.29 0.97 4.80
C CYS A 57 9.06 0.25 3.69
N GLU A 58 9.22 -1.07 3.77
CA GLU A 58 10.10 -1.84 2.88
C GLU A 58 9.71 -1.76 1.41
N SER A 59 8.43 -1.89 1.06
CA SER A 59 8.00 -1.86 -0.34
C SER A 59 8.23 -0.48 -0.99
N ARG A 60 8.05 0.61 -0.24
CA ARG A 60 8.34 1.98 -0.69
C ARG A 60 9.84 2.23 -0.82
N VAL A 61 10.63 1.75 0.15
CA VAL A 61 12.09 1.86 0.12
C VAL A 61 12.65 1.09 -1.06
N ASN A 62 12.16 -0.12 -1.33
CA ASN A 62 12.59 -0.94 -2.46
C ASN A 62 12.20 -0.32 -3.81
N ARG A 63 11.00 0.26 -3.92
CA ARG A 63 10.60 1.01 -5.12
C ARG A 63 11.50 2.23 -5.36
N LYS A 64 11.80 3.02 -4.33
CA LYS A 64 12.73 4.16 -4.43
C LYS A 64 14.14 3.73 -4.84
N LYS A 65 14.65 2.63 -4.26
CA LYS A 65 15.96 2.04 -4.64
C LYS A 65 15.98 1.60 -6.11
N SER A 66 14.93 0.94 -6.59
CA SER A 66 14.79 0.51 -7.98
C SER A 66 14.78 1.68 -8.97
N VAL A 67 13.97 2.71 -8.69
CA VAL A 67 13.91 3.93 -9.52
C VAL A 67 15.27 4.64 -9.54
N LYS A 68 15.95 4.76 -8.40
CA LYS A 68 17.28 5.38 -8.33
C LYS A 68 18.34 4.61 -9.13
N LYS A 69 18.31 3.26 -9.11
CA LYS A 69 19.17 2.42 -9.97
C LYS A 69 18.89 2.65 -11.46
N MET A 70 17.61 2.70 -11.85
CA MET A 70 17.21 2.94 -13.25
C MET A 70 17.71 4.30 -13.75
N VAL A 71 17.50 5.37 -12.99
CA VAL A 71 17.94 6.74 -13.35
C VAL A 71 19.47 6.81 -13.47
N ARG A 72 20.20 6.21 -12.53
CA ARG A 72 21.68 6.15 -12.58
C ARG A 72 22.17 5.41 -13.83
N SER A 73 21.51 4.32 -14.21
CA SER A 73 21.84 3.56 -15.42
C SER A 73 21.53 4.30 -16.74
N LYS A 74 20.53 5.19 -16.75
CA LYS A 74 20.22 6.06 -17.90
C LYS A 74 21.22 7.20 -18.03
N SER A 75 21.58 7.83 -16.90
CA SER A 75 22.62 8.87 -16.84
C SER A 75 23.98 8.35 -17.31
N ALA A 76 24.42 7.17 -16.85
CA ALA A 76 25.67 6.56 -17.27
C ALA A 76 25.69 6.15 -18.77
N ARG A 77 24.54 5.77 -19.33
CA ARG A 77 24.42 5.50 -20.78
C ARG A 77 24.50 6.78 -21.62
N SER A 78 23.93 7.87 -21.13
CA SER A 78 23.97 9.18 -21.79
C SER A 78 25.41 9.71 -21.92
N THR A 79 26.20 9.64 -20.84
CA THR A 79 27.60 10.10 -20.87
C THR A 79 28.49 9.20 -21.75
N LYS A 80 28.26 7.88 -21.75
CA LYS A 80 28.99 6.94 -22.60
C LYS A 80 28.71 7.14 -24.09
N SER A 81 27.48 7.53 -24.44
CA SER A 81 27.10 7.86 -25.82
C SER A 81 27.80 9.13 -26.33
N LYS A 82 27.90 10.17 -25.49
CA LYS A 82 28.55 11.45 -25.85
C LYS A 82 30.06 11.30 -26.01
N ASN A 83 30.70 10.49 -25.18
CA ASN A 83 32.15 10.29 -25.28
C ASN A 83 32.55 9.47 -26.51
N ARG A 84 31.69 8.55 -26.98
CA ARG A 84 31.92 7.80 -28.22
C ARG A 84 31.76 8.64 -29.48
N SER A 85 30.93 9.68 -29.47
CA SER A 85 30.80 10.60 -30.62
C SER A 85 31.97 11.59 -30.73
N ILE A 86 32.64 11.91 -29.62
CA ILE A 86 33.80 12.81 -29.59
C ILE A 86 35.07 12.10 -30.09
N SER A 87 35.20 10.78 -29.87
CA SER A 87 36.38 10.00 -30.28
C SER A 87 36.37 9.52 -31.74
N VAL A 88 35.42 9.98 -32.57
CA VAL A 88 35.23 9.52 -33.96
C VAL A 88 35.59 10.61 -34.99
N PHE A 89 35.98 11.81 -34.53
CA PHE A 89 36.56 12.83 -35.38
C PHE A 89 38.07 12.91 -35.16
N PRO A 90 38.90 12.65 -36.19
CA PRO A 90 40.34 12.94 -36.14
C PRO A 90 40.61 14.45 -36.17
#